data_AF-A0A017T924-F1
#
_entry.id   AF-A0A017T924-F1
#
_cell.length_a   1.000
_cell.length_b   1.000
_cell.length_c   1.000
_cell.angle_alpha   90.00
_cell.angle_beta   90.00
_cell.angle_gamma   90.00
#
_symmetry.space_group_name_H-M   'P 1'
#
loop_
_entity.id
_entity.type
_entity.pdbx_description
1 polymer ?
#
loop_
_entity_poly.entity_id
_entity_poly.type
_entity_poly.pdbx_seq_one_letter_code
_entity_poly.pdbx_strand_id
1 'polypeptide(L)'
;MALRTLKSSTAMITLMPHPTFTTSQLKAYPHGAPYVALFEALCDEGKEVIVHEIEHAQAVAEAQALVVRVDAKLDAFAGRLSTTLLDLAGNDRKSGLYLHYFPKALNETTRPVLGDQLDTMKKWLLSLTKSNHAALTALVSELTALLTEADTVKAARDAALHAKREFRDVGERQEWLDRLNAARKDVYGQLSKLPHEHKELPPNFADRFFLADQRRDSEEDTVESVQAELELNRQAVLELEARLVEVQAAEAEAQQEADARAAQEAALVEMDKAVAALNKQRAQLRSQLASAR
;
A
#
# COMPACT_ATOMS: atom_id res chain seq x y z
N MET A 1 -18.36 34.88 -10.49
CA MET A 1 -18.54 33.96 -9.32
C MET A 1 -17.20 33.94 -8.55
N ALA A 2 -16.95 33.08 -7.55
CA ALA A 2 -15.55 32.88 -7.08
C ALA A 2 -14.98 31.65 -7.77
N LEU A 3 -13.80 31.75 -8.39
CA LEU A 3 -13.19 30.62 -9.08
C LEU A 3 -12.81 29.52 -8.07
N ARG A 4 -13.28 28.31 -8.29
CA ARG A 4 -13.00 27.15 -7.44
C ARG A 4 -11.60 26.59 -7.70
N THR A 5 -10.92 26.22 -6.61
CA THR A 5 -9.63 25.52 -6.62
C THR A 5 -9.81 24.04 -6.95
N LEU A 6 -8.97 23.52 -7.84
CA LEU A 6 -8.87 22.11 -8.17
C LEU A 6 -8.25 21.33 -7.01
N LYS A 7 -8.73 20.11 -6.77
CA LYS A 7 -8.32 19.30 -5.61
C LYS A 7 -7.27 18.26 -5.99
N SER A 8 -6.33 18.00 -5.09
CA SER A 8 -5.30 16.97 -5.25
C SER A 8 -5.87 15.54 -5.28
N SER A 9 -7.02 15.35 -4.63
CA SER A 9 -7.77 14.09 -4.65
C SER A 9 -8.37 13.74 -6.02
N THR A 10 -8.48 14.70 -6.93
CA THR A 10 -9.06 14.50 -8.26
C THR A 10 -8.06 13.78 -9.16
N ALA A 11 -8.52 12.81 -9.96
CA ALA A 11 -7.66 12.06 -10.88
C ALA A 11 -6.98 12.99 -11.88
N MET A 12 -5.67 12.82 -12.11
CA MET A 12 -4.87 13.73 -12.94
C MET A 12 -5.42 13.89 -14.37
N ILE A 13 -5.89 12.79 -14.96
CA ILE A 13 -6.49 12.82 -16.30
C ILE A 13 -7.70 13.76 -16.40
N THR A 14 -8.47 13.89 -15.32
CA THR A 14 -9.65 14.77 -15.25
C THR A 14 -9.27 16.24 -14.98
N LEU A 15 -8.01 16.51 -14.62
CA LEU A 15 -7.51 17.87 -14.42
C LEU A 15 -7.06 18.52 -15.74
N MET A 16 -6.61 17.74 -16.72
CA MET A 16 -6.10 18.24 -18.02
C MET A 16 -7.09 19.04 -18.89
N PRO A 17 -8.41 18.77 -18.87
CA PRO A 17 -9.37 19.59 -19.59
C PRO A 17 -9.36 21.05 -19.11
N HIS A 18 -9.00 21.33 -17.85
CA HIS A 18 -9.04 22.68 -17.32
C HIS A 18 -8.05 23.65 -17.99
N PRO A 19 -6.73 23.40 -18.01
CA PRO A 19 -5.80 24.29 -18.70
C PRO A 19 -6.07 24.29 -20.22
N THR A 20 -6.46 23.16 -20.82
CA THR A 20 -6.80 23.07 -22.26
C THR A 20 -7.98 23.97 -22.64
N PHE A 21 -9.07 23.90 -21.88
CA PHE A 21 -10.24 24.76 -22.08
C PHE A 21 -9.86 26.23 -21.88
N THR A 22 -9.10 26.53 -20.83
CA THR A 22 -8.68 27.90 -20.51
C THR A 22 -7.83 28.49 -21.62
N THR A 23 -6.83 27.75 -22.12
CA THR A 23 -6.03 28.15 -23.28
C THR A 23 -6.89 28.42 -24.50
N SER A 24 -7.87 27.56 -24.79
CA SER A 24 -8.74 27.69 -25.96
C SER A 24 -9.59 28.95 -25.88
N GLN A 25 -10.14 29.25 -24.69
CA GLN A 25 -10.87 30.50 -24.47
C GLN A 25 -9.94 31.71 -24.58
N LEU A 26 -8.77 31.68 -23.95
CA LEU A 26 -7.82 32.80 -24.01
C LEU A 26 -7.38 33.14 -25.44
N LYS A 27 -7.21 32.13 -26.30
CA LYS A 27 -6.91 32.33 -27.74
C LYS A 27 -8.05 32.99 -28.52
N ALA A 28 -9.29 32.79 -28.10
CA ALA A 28 -10.47 33.29 -28.80
C ALA A 28 -10.76 34.78 -28.53
N TYR A 29 -10.18 35.37 -27.48
CA TYR A 29 -10.43 36.76 -27.09
C TYR A 29 -9.14 37.59 -27.08
N PRO A 30 -9.12 38.81 -27.66
CA PRO A 30 -7.93 39.67 -27.66
C PRO A 30 -7.35 39.95 -26.27
N HIS A 31 -8.22 40.16 -25.27
CA HIS A 31 -7.80 40.40 -23.89
C HIS A 31 -7.22 39.15 -23.19
N GLY A 32 -7.40 37.95 -23.77
CA GLY A 32 -6.82 36.71 -23.27
C GLY A 32 -5.41 36.43 -23.78
N ALA A 33 -4.99 37.08 -24.89
CA ALA A 33 -3.73 36.82 -25.56
C ALA A 33 -2.48 36.86 -24.64
N PRO A 34 -2.35 37.79 -23.68
CA PRO A 34 -1.19 37.82 -22.78
C PRO A 34 -1.01 36.58 -21.91
N TYR A 35 -2.08 35.80 -21.69
CA TYR A 35 -2.08 34.65 -20.78
C TYR A 35 -1.98 33.30 -21.50
N VAL A 36 -2.02 33.30 -22.84
CA VAL A 36 -2.02 32.06 -23.64
C VAL A 36 -0.77 31.22 -23.37
N ALA A 37 0.42 31.83 -23.46
CA ALA A 37 1.69 31.13 -23.28
C ALA A 37 1.81 30.48 -21.88
N LEU A 38 1.27 31.13 -20.84
CA LEU A 38 1.25 30.59 -19.48
C LEU A 38 0.46 29.29 -19.41
N PHE A 39 -0.75 29.26 -19.97
CA PHE A 39 -1.59 28.07 -19.92
C PHE A 39 -1.16 26.98 -20.92
N GLU A 40 -0.51 27.33 -22.03
CA GLU A 40 0.14 26.36 -22.91
C GLU A 40 1.27 25.61 -22.18
N ALA A 41 2.15 26.34 -21.48
CA ALA A 41 3.20 25.72 -20.67
C ALA A 41 2.61 24.79 -19.59
N LEU A 42 1.56 25.22 -18.89
CA LEU A 42 0.86 24.36 -17.91
C LEU A 42 0.20 23.12 -18.53
N CYS A 43 -0.27 23.21 -19.79
CA CYS A 43 -0.77 22.04 -20.51
C CYS A 43 0.35 21.05 -20.82
N ASP A 44 1.52 21.54 -21.23
CA ASP A 44 2.64 20.68 -21.59
C ASP A 44 3.27 20.04 -20.34
N GLU A 45 3.50 20.81 -19.28
CA GLU A 45 3.90 20.28 -17.95
C GLU A 45 2.90 19.21 -17.47
N GLY A 46 1.60 19.45 -17.61
CA GLY A 46 0.58 18.50 -17.15
C GLY A 46 0.61 17.16 -17.89
N LYS A 47 1.01 17.16 -19.17
CA LYS A 47 1.20 15.91 -19.94
C LYS A 47 2.41 15.13 -19.42
N GLU A 48 3.51 15.81 -19.12
CA GLU A 48 4.71 15.19 -18.54
C GLU A 48 4.40 14.57 -17.18
N VAL A 49 3.69 15.29 -16.31
CA VAL A 49 3.22 14.78 -15.01
C VAL A 49 2.35 13.52 -15.17
N ILE A 50 1.48 13.45 -16.19
CA ILE A 50 0.69 12.23 -16.46
C ILE A 50 1.60 11.04 -16.83
N VAL A 51 2.62 11.28 -17.65
CA VAL A 51 3.59 10.24 -18.02
C VAL A 51 4.27 9.70 -16.77
N HIS A 52 4.78 10.57 -15.89
CA HIS A 52 5.39 10.14 -14.64
C HIS A 52 4.41 9.42 -13.70
N GLU A 53 3.12 9.81 -13.66
CA GLU A 53 2.10 9.09 -12.88
C GLU A 53 1.92 7.65 -13.39
N ILE A 54 1.93 7.46 -14.71
CA ILE A 54 1.86 6.14 -15.34
C ILE A 54 3.10 5.32 -14.99
N GLU A 55 4.30 5.90 -15.09
CA GLU A 55 5.56 5.24 -14.74
C GLU A 55 5.58 4.77 -13.28
N HIS A 56 5.14 5.61 -12.34
CA HIS A 56 5.00 5.21 -10.94
C HIS A 56 3.97 4.09 -10.74
N ALA A 57 2.86 4.10 -11.48
CA ALA A 57 1.88 3.03 -11.43
C ALA A 57 2.43 1.70 -11.99
N GLN A 58 3.19 1.76 -13.08
CA GLN A 58 3.86 0.60 -13.68
C GLN A 58 4.93 0.03 -12.75
N ALA A 59 5.79 0.87 -12.16
CA ALA A 59 6.81 0.42 -11.22
C ALA A 59 6.23 -0.35 -10.02
N VAL A 60 5.08 0.12 -9.49
CA VAL A 60 4.35 -0.61 -8.44
C VAL A 60 3.84 -1.96 -8.94
N ALA A 61 3.27 -2.02 -10.15
CA ALA A 61 2.76 -3.26 -10.74
C ALA A 61 3.88 -4.28 -10.99
N GLU A 62 5.02 -3.84 -11.52
CA GLU A 62 6.20 -4.69 -11.75
C GLU A 62 6.77 -5.23 -10.44
N ALA A 63 6.93 -4.37 -9.43
CA ALA A 63 7.40 -4.80 -8.12
C ALA A 63 6.42 -5.80 -7.46
N GLN A 64 5.11 -5.59 -7.62
CA GLN A 64 4.09 -6.52 -7.14
C GLN A 64 4.14 -7.88 -7.87
N ALA A 65 4.41 -7.90 -9.19
CA ALA A 65 4.58 -9.13 -9.94
C ALA A 65 5.79 -9.94 -9.46
N LEU A 66 6.90 -9.27 -9.12
CA LEU A 66 8.07 -9.91 -8.53
C LEU A 66 7.76 -10.51 -7.15
N VAL A 67 7.00 -9.79 -6.32
CA VAL A 67 6.51 -10.29 -5.02
C VAL A 67 5.72 -11.59 -5.21
N VAL A 68 4.74 -11.62 -6.11
CA VAL A 68 3.93 -12.82 -6.41
C VAL A 68 4.81 -13.99 -6.85
N ARG A 69 5.82 -13.72 -7.69
CA ARG A 69 6.75 -14.77 -8.16
C ARG A 69 7.58 -15.36 -7.02
N VAL A 70 8.10 -14.53 -6.12
CA VAL A 70 8.94 -14.99 -4.99
C VAL A 70 8.10 -15.72 -3.96
N ASP A 71 6.91 -15.21 -3.66
CA ASP A 71 5.91 -15.83 -2.79
C ASP A 71 5.59 -17.26 -3.25
N ALA A 72 5.29 -17.47 -4.54
CA ALA A 72 5.06 -18.80 -5.09
C ALA A 72 6.26 -19.76 -4.91
N LYS A 73 7.51 -19.25 -4.95
CA LYS A 73 8.70 -20.07 -4.67
C LYS A 73 8.79 -20.45 -3.19
N LEU A 74 8.48 -19.52 -2.29
CA LEU A 74 8.46 -19.75 -0.84
C LEU A 74 7.37 -20.77 -0.45
N ASP A 75 6.20 -20.69 -1.08
CA ASP A 75 5.12 -21.65 -0.92
C ASP A 75 5.52 -23.05 -1.38
N ALA A 76 6.15 -23.14 -2.56
CA ALA A 76 6.69 -24.40 -3.06
C ALA A 76 7.76 -24.97 -2.11
N PHE A 77 8.62 -24.12 -1.54
CA PHE A 77 9.58 -24.52 -0.53
C PHE A 77 8.89 -25.05 0.73
N ALA A 78 7.86 -24.35 1.24
CA ALA A 78 7.11 -24.76 2.42
C ALA A 78 6.43 -26.12 2.22
N GLY A 79 5.86 -26.36 1.04
CA GLY A 79 5.29 -27.66 0.67
C GLY A 79 6.33 -28.79 0.66
N ARG A 80 7.53 -28.54 0.12
CA ARG A 80 8.63 -29.52 0.16
C ARG A 80 9.12 -29.77 1.58
N LEU A 81 9.31 -28.72 2.39
CA LEU A 81 9.70 -28.87 3.79
C LEU A 81 8.66 -29.69 4.58
N SER A 82 7.38 -29.41 4.39
CA SER A 82 6.28 -30.18 5.00
C SER A 82 6.36 -31.66 4.63
N THR A 83 6.60 -31.98 3.35
CA THR A 83 6.75 -33.36 2.86
C THR A 83 7.96 -34.04 3.52
N THR A 84 9.13 -33.40 3.52
CA THR A 84 10.35 -33.94 4.14
C THR A 84 10.17 -34.20 5.65
N LEU A 85 9.47 -33.32 6.37
CA LEU A 85 9.18 -33.52 7.79
C LEU A 85 8.23 -34.69 8.02
N LEU A 86 7.23 -34.89 7.16
CA LEU A 86 6.32 -36.03 7.24
C LEU A 86 7.06 -37.34 6.97
N ASP A 87 7.95 -37.38 5.98
CA ASP A 87 8.76 -38.57 5.69
C ASP A 87 9.63 -38.94 6.91
N LEU A 88 10.24 -37.96 7.57
CA LEU A 88 11.04 -38.16 8.79
C LEU A 88 10.19 -38.55 10.01
N ALA A 89 8.94 -38.08 10.08
CA ALA A 89 8.02 -38.33 11.18
C ALA A 89 7.12 -39.56 10.99
N GLY A 90 7.34 -40.37 9.95
CA GLY A 90 6.49 -41.54 9.66
C GLY A 90 5.05 -41.15 9.27
N ASN A 91 4.90 -40.04 8.55
CA ASN A 91 3.65 -39.43 8.11
C ASN A 91 2.74 -38.94 9.25
N ASP A 92 3.31 -38.68 10.43
CA ASP A 92 2.58 -38.14 11.58
C ASP A 92 2.67 -36.61 11.68
N ARG A 93 1.55 -35.94 11.35
CA ARG A 93 1.36 -34.49 11.50
C ARG A 93 1.30 -34.02 12.96
N LYS A 94 1.12 -34.93 13.91
CA LYS A 94 1.11 -34.62 15.35
C LYS A 94 2.47 -34.82 16.01
N SER A 95 3.47 -35.25 15.25
CA SER A 95 4.83 -35.39 15.77
C SER A 95 5.35 -34.03 16.24
N GLY A 96 6.12 -34.03 17.33
CA GLY A 96 6.76 -32.81 17.84
C GLY A 96 7.67 -32.15 16.79
N LEU A 97 8.30 -32.96 15.93
CA LEU A 97 9.12 -32.47 14.83
C LEU A 97 8.28 -31.70 13.80
N TYR A 98 7.13 -32.23 13.38
CA TYR A 98 6.26 -31.53 12.41
C TYR A 98 5.67 -30.25 13.00
N LEU A 99 5.11 -30.34 14.22
CA LEU A 99 4.46 -29.20 14.89
C LEU A 99 5.43 -28.07 15.25
N HIS A 100 6.73 -28.37 15.43
CA HIS A 100 7.75 -27.34 15.65
C HIS A 100 7.88 -26.38 14.46
N TYR A 101 7.78 -26.88 13.23
CA TYR A 101 7.85 -26.06 12.02
C TYR A 101 6.46 -25.57 11.58
N PHE A 102 5.44 -26.40 11.72
CA PHE A 102 4.07 -26.14 11.30
C PHE A 102 3.10 -26.20 12.48
N PRO A 103 3.12 -25.21 13.39
CA PRO A 103 2.14 -25.12 14.48
C PRO A 103 0.74 -24.79 13.95
N LYS A 104 0.68 -24.12 12.79
CA LYS A 104 -0.52 -23.88 11.99
C LYS A 104 -0.52 -24.76 10.74
N ALA A 105 -1.67 -24.84 10.07
CA ALA A 105 -1.75 -25.53 8.79
C ALA A 105 -0.81 -24.89 7.76
N LEU A 106 -0.31 -25.69 6.80
CA LEU A 106 0.57 -25.20 5.74
C LEU A 106 -0.06 -24.01 5.00
N ASN A 107 -1.33 -24.13 4.62
CA ASN A 107 -2.08 -23.07 3.94
C ASN A 107 -2.14 -21.77 4.77
N GLU A 108 -2.32 -21.86 6.08
CA GLU A 108 -2.33 -20.69 6.97
C GLU A 108 -0.95 -20.06 7.10
N THR A 109 0.12 -20.86 6.97
CA THR A 109 1.50 -20.38 7.03
C THR A 109 1.93 -19.70 5.74
N THR A 110 1.40 -20.13 4.59
CA THR A 110 1.72 -19.60 3.26
C THR A 110 0.83 -18.43 2.83
N ARG A 111 -0.35 -18.27 3.41
CA ARG A 111 -1.30 -17.20 3.04
C ARG A 111 -0.76 -15.76 3.21
N PRO A 112 0.03 -15.41 4.24
CA PRO A 112 0.54 -14.05 4.40
C PRO A 112 1.68 -13.71 3.42
N VAL A 113 1.36 -13.11 2.27
CA VAL A 113 2.34 -12.80 1.21
C VAL A 113 3.47 -11.88 1.69
N LEU A 114 4.67 -12.42 1.83
CA LEU A 114 5.89 -11.70 2.23
C LEU A 114 5.73 -10.84 3.51
N GLY A 115 4.81 -11.23 4.40
CA GLY A 115 4.59 -10.65 5.73
C GLY A 115 5.11 -11.61 6.80
N ASP A 116 4.21 -12.04 7.69
CA ASP A 116 4.47 -13.02 8.76
C ASP A 116 5.06 -14.36 8.27
N GLN A 117 4.83 -14.71 7.01
CA GLN A 117 5.46 -15.85 6.35
C GLN A 117 6.99 -15.73 6.35
N LEU A 118 7.55 -14.54 6.07
CA LEU A 118 9.01 -14.34 6.07
C LEU A 118 9.60 -14.48 7.47
N ASP A 119 8.92 -13.95 8.49
CA ASP A 119 9.39 -14.08 9.87
C ASP A 119 9.35 -15.54 10.34
N THR A 120 8.32 -16.27 9.93
CA THR A 120 8.19 -17.71 10.20
C THR A 120 9.30 -18.50 9.50
N MET A 121 9.54 -18.23 8.23
CA MET A 121 10.59 -18.89 7.45
C MET A 121 12.01 -18.53 7.93
N LYS A 122 12.24 -17.31 8.43
CA LYS A 122 13.50 -16.94 9.11
C LYS A 122 13.73 -17.78 10.38
N LYS A 123 12.68 -18.06 11.16
CA LYS A 123 12.77 -18.98 12.33
C LYS A 123 13.03 -20.41 11.91
N TRP A 124 12.46 -20.87 10.78
CA TRP A 124 12.78 -22.17 10.21
C TRP A 124 14.25 -22.28 9.83
N LEU A 125 14.82 -21.26 9.18
CA LEU A 125 16.24 -21.27 8.80
C LEU A 125 17.16 -21.52 10.01
N LEU A 126 16.89 -20.87 11.14
CA LEU A 126 17.63 -21.09 12.39
C LEU A 126 17.50 -22.54 12.90
N SER A 127 16.31 -23.12 12.80
CA SER A 127 16.04 -24.49 13.24
C SER A 127 16.65 -25.54 12.31
N LEU A 128 16.53 -25.34 10.99
CA LEU A 128 17.09 -26.21 9.95
C LEU A 128 18.62 -26.28 10.05
N THR A 129 19.27 -25.15 10.30
CA THR A 129 20.74 -25.08 10.46
C THR A 129 21.24 -25.87 11.67
N LYS A 130 20.41 -26.02 12.71
CA LYS A 130 20.72 -26.78 13.94
C LYS A 130 20.20 -28.21 13.91
N SER A 131 19.59 -28.65 12.80
CA SER A 131 18.95 -29.95 12.71
C SER A 131 19.98 -31.09 12.65
N ASN A 132 19.68 -32.19 13.33
CA ASN A 132 20.45 -33.43 13.24
C ASN A 132 20.07 -34.28 12.01
N HIS A 133 19.04 -33.87 11.25
CA HIS A 133 18.60 -34.59 10.06
C HIS A 133 19.25 -34.00 8.80
N ALA A 134 20.06 -34.80 8.09
CA ALA A 134 20.75 -34.38 6.87
C ALA A 134 19.79 -33.89 5.77
N ALA A 135 18.60 -34.49 5.67
CA ALA A 135 17.57 -34.06 4.73
C ALA A 135 17.06 -32.63 4.99
N LEU A 136 17.06 -32.19 6.25
CA LEU A 136 16.64 -30.85 6.65
C LEU A 136 17.77 -29.82 6.49
N THR A 137 19.02 -30.20 6.79
CA THR A 137 20.17 -29.30 6.59
C THR A 137 20.45 -29.04 5.10
N ALA A 138 20.12 -29.99 4.22
CA ALA A 138 20.23 -29.82 2.77
C ALA A 138 19.34 -28.69 2.20
N LEU A 139 18.27 -28.30 2.91
CA LEU A 139 17.32 -27.26 2.48
C LEU A 139 17.77 -25.83 2.86
N VAL A 140 18.80 -25.69 3.70
CA VAL A 140 19.23 -24.41 4.29
C VAL A 140 19.68 -23.41 3.24
N SER A 141 20.47 -23.84 2.25
CA SER A 141 21.00 -22.95 1.21
C SER A 141 19.89 -22.37 0.33
N GLU A 142 18.92 -23.21 -0.05
CA GLU A 142 17.76 -22.79 -0.83
C GLU A 142 16.92 -21.76 -0.06
N LEU A 143 16.58 -22.06 1.20
CA LEU A 143 15.79 -21.14 2.02
C LEU A 143 16.50 -19.80 2.22
N THR A 144 17.82 -19.82 2.42
CA THR A 144 18.63 -18.60 2.58
C THR A 144 18.56 -17.72 1.33
N ALA A 145 18.69 -18.32 0.15
CA ALA A 145 18.59 -17.61 -1.12
C ALA A 145 17.18 -17.02 -1.33
N LEU A 146 16.13 -17.80 -1.06
CA LEU A 146 14.75 -17.34 -1.22
C LEU A 146 14.40 -16.20 -0.25
N LEU A 147 14.82 -16.28 1.02
CA LEU A 147 14.61 -15.20 1.99
C LEU A 147 15.33 -13.91 1.58
N THR A 148 16.52 -14.01 1.01
CA THR A 148 17.27 -12.85 0.50
C THR A 148 16.59 -12.22 -0.72
N GLU A 149 16.13 -13.04 -1.67
CA GLU A 149 15.33 -12.58 -2.82
C GLU A 149 14.04 -11.90 -2.32
N ALA A 150 13.37 -12.48 -1.33
CA ALA A 150 12.11 -11.99 -0.76
C ALA A 150 12.26 -10.63 -0.06
N ASP A 151 13.27 -10.48 0.80
CA ASP A 151 13.56 -9.19 1.46
C ASP A 151 13.85 -8.10 0.42
N THR A 152 14.57 -8.45 -0.65
CA THR A 152 14.88 -7.52 -1.76
C THR A 152 13.63 -7.06 -2.50
N VAL A 153 12.76 -7.99 -2.92
CA VAL A 153 11.53 -7.62 -3.66
C VAL A 153 10.51 -6.91 -2.78
N LYS A 154 10.45 -7.25 -1.48
CA LYS A 154 9.61 -6.53 -0.51
C LYS A 154 10.05 -5.09 -0.39
N ALA A 155 11.36 -4.84 -0.18
CA ALA A 155 11.91 -3.50 -0.11
C ALA A 155 11.67 -2.70 -1.39
N ALA A 156 11.84 -3.32 -2.57
CA ALA A 156 11.58 -2.67 -3.86
C ALA A 156 10.09 -2.28 -4.04
N ARG A 157 9.16 -3.15 -3.65
CA ARG A 157 7.71 -2.86 -3.68
C ARG A 157 7.32 -1.75 -2.73
N ASP A 158 7.85 -1.76 -1.51
CA ASP A 158 7.59 -0.72 -0.51
C ASP A 158 8.16 0.64 -0.98
N ALA A 159 9.37 0.64 -1.57
CA ALA A 159 9.96 1.83 -2.18
C ALA A 159 9.13 2.38 -3.36
N ALA A 160 8.62 1.51 -4.25
CA ALA A 160 7.77 1.93 -5.37
C ALA A 160 6.45 2.53 -4.89
N LEU A 161 5.81 1.94 -3.86
CA LEU A 161 4.61 2.48 -3.24
C LEU A 161 4.87 3.83 -2.57
N HIS A 162 6.03 3.98 -1.89
CA HIS A 162 6.44 5.23 -1.28
C HIS A 162 6.67 6.32 -2.34
N ALA A 163 7.45 6.03 -3.38
CA ALA A 163 7.73 6.97 -4.47
C ALA A 163 6.44 7.45 -5.14
N LYS A 164 5.47 6.56 -5.39
CA LYS A 164 4.16 6.94 -5.94
C LYS A 164 3.38 7.88 -5.01
N ARG A 165 3.42 7.65 -3.69
CA ARG A 165 2.77 8.53 -2.71
C ARG A 165 3.46 9.89 -2.63
N GLU A 166 4.78 9.91 -2.56
CA GLU A 166 5.57 11.15 -2.55
C GLU A 166 5.28 11.98 -3.79
N PHE A 167 5.37 11.38 -4.99
CA PHE A 167 5.03 12.03 -6.25
C PHE A 167 3.64 12.67 -6.22
N ARG A 168 2.64 11.97 -5.66
CA ARG A 168 1.25 12.44 -5.63
C ARG A 168 0.99 13.53 -4.58
N ASP A 169 1.49 13.33 -3.37
CA ASP A 169 1.06 14.09 -2.19
C ASP A 169 1.94 15.33 -1.94
N VAL A 170 3.23 15.27 -2.29
CA VAL A 170 4.20 16.35 -2.03
C VAL A 170 5.16 16.62 -3.20
N GLY A 171 5.08 15.84 -4.26
CA GLY A 171 5.97 15.91 -5.41
C GLY A 171 5.38 16.67 -6.59
N GLU A 172 5.91 16.36 -7.76
CA GLU A 172 5.68 17.07 -9.02
C GLU A 172 4.20 17.27 -9.36
N ARG A 173 3.35 16.27 -9.09
CA ARG A 173 1.91 16.39 -9.32
C ARG A 173 1.27 17.47 -8.46
N GLN A 174 1.61 17.51 -7.17
CA GLN A 174 1.07 18.50 -6.24
C GLN A 174 1.58 19.90 -6.62
N GLU A 175 2.87 20.02 -6.95
CA GLU A 175 3.46 21.28 -7.39
C GLU A 175 2.82 21.82 -8.68
N TRP A 176 2.60 20.96 -9.68
CA TRP A 176 1.91 21.34 -10.90
C TRP A 176 0.47 21.80 -10.62
N LEU A 177 -0.25 21.08 -9.75
CA LEU A 177 -1.61 21.45 -9.38
C LEU A 177 -1.65 22.81 -8.68
N ASP A 178 -0.70 23.08 -7.80
CA ASP A 178 -0.59 24.36 -7.10
C ASP A 178 -0.26 25.50 -8.09
N ARG A 179 0.66 25.27 -9.04
CA ARG A 179 0.95 26.22 -10.13
C ARG A 179 -0.30 26.49 -10.99
N LEU A 180 -1.03 25.44 -11.38
CA LEU A 180 -2.26 25.56 -12.15
C LEU A 180 -3.32 26.36 -11.38
N ASN A 181 -3.54 26.06 -10.11
CA ASN A 181 -4.49 26.77 -9.26
C ASN A 181 -4.10 28.24 -9.05
N ALA A 182 -2.82 28.52 -8.86
CA ALA A 182 -2.30 29.88 -8.72
C ALA A 182 -2.53 30.67 -10.01
N ALA A 183 -2.13 30.12 -11.16
CA ALA A 183 -2.32 30.75 -12.48
C ALA A 183 -3.81 31.02 -12.77
N ARG A 184 -4.67 30.04 -12.50
CA ARG A 184 -6.12 30.18 -12.62
C ARG A 184 -6.66 31.35 -11.80
N LYS A 185 -6.26 31.44 -10.53
CA LYS A 185 -6.74 32.48 -9.61
C LYS A 185 -6.25 33.86 -10.01
N ASP A 186 -4.97 33.97 -10.38
CA ASP A 186 -4.36 35.22 -10.82
C ASP A 186 -5.01 35.74 -12.11
N VAL A 187 -5.06 34.91 -13.16
CA VAL A 187 -5.65 35.31 -14.45
C VAL A 187 -7.14 35.61 -14.32
N TYR A 188 -7.89 34.86 -13.50
CA TYR A 188 -9.29 35.20 -13.21
C TYR A 188 -9.42 36.57 -12.56
N GLY A 189 -8.55 36.89 -11.60
CA GLY A 189 -8.51 38.19 -10.93
C GLY A 189 -8.20 39.34 -11.90
N GLN A 190 -7.31 39.12 -12.86
CA GLN A 190 -6.98 40.11 -13.89
C GLN A 190 -8.14 40.31 -14.89
N LEU A 191 -8.71 39.22 -15.41
CA LEU A 191 -9.85 39.26 -16.33
C LEU A 191 -11.11 39.84 -15.68
N SER A 192 -11.28 39.69 -14.36
CA SER A 192 -12.42 40.24 -13.62
C SER A 192 -12.39 41.77 -13.51
N LYS A 193 -11.23 42.40 -13.71
CA LYS A 193 -11.11 43.87 -13.70
C LYS A 193 -11.54 44.49 -15.03
N LEU A 194 -11.45 43.74 -16.12
CA LEU A 194 -11.69 44.26 -17.47
C LEU A 194 -13.08 44.87 -17.68
N PRO A 195 -14.20 44.33 -17.15
CA PRO A 195 -15.51 44.99 -17.29
C PRO A 195 -15.60 46.38 -16.63
N HIS A 196 -14.71 46.70 -15.69
CA HIS A 196 -14.63 48.05 -15.11
C HIS A 196 -13.88 49.04 -16.01
N GLU A 197 -12.92 48.54 -16.80
CA GLU A 197 -12.10 49.32 -17.74
C GLU A 197 -12.78 49.43 -19.11
N HIS A 198 -13.51 48.38 -19.50
CA HIS A 198 -14.19 48.19 -20.79
C HIS A 198 -15.67 47.89 -20.56
N LYS A 199 -16.50 48.95 -20.57
CA LYS A 199 -17.94 48.86 -20.21
C LYS A 199 -18.78 48.06 -21.20
N GLU A 200 -18.25 47.78 -22.39
CA GLU A 200 -18.82 46.90 -23.40
C GLU A 200 -18.73 45.41 -23.01
N LEU A 201 -17.86 45.05 -22.08
CA LEU A 201 -17.72 43.67 -21.60
C LEU A 201 -18.78 43.34 -20.54
N PRO A 202 -19.29 42.10 -20.55
CA PRO A 202 -20.26 41.67 -19.56
C PRO A 202 -19.63 41.57 -18.14
N PRO A 203 -20.38 41.80 -17.06
CA PRO A 203 -19.86 41.72 -15.69
C PRO A 203 -19.25 40.37 -15.30
N ASN A 204 -19.66 39.28 -15.98
CA ASN A 204 -19.15 37.92 -15.78
C ASN A 204 -18.14 37.50 -16.86
N PHE A 205 -17.45 38.45 -17.49
CA PHE A 205 -16.50 38.18 -18.57
C PHE A 205 -15.46 37.11 -18.20
N ALA A 206 -14.87 37.22 -17.00
CA ALA A 206 -13.86 36.28 -16.52
C ALA A 206 -14.38 34.84 -16.38
N ASP A 207 -15.67 34.65 -16.04
CA ASP A 207 -16.27 33.32 -15.84
C ASP A 207 -16.26 32.49 -17.15
N ARG A 208 -16.16 33.13 -18.32
CA ARG A 208 -16.16 32.45 -19.64
C ARG A 208 -14.85 31.73 -19.97
N PHE A 209 -13.76 32.13 -19.31
CA PHE A 209 -12.42 31.65 -19.63
C PHE A 209 -12.06 30.36 -18.92
N PHE A 210 -12.78 30.01 -17.85
CA PHE A 210 -12.44 28.85 -17.05
C PHE A 210 -13.52 27.80 -17.20
N LEU A 211 -13.08 26.54 -17.30
CA LEU A 211 -14.00 25.42 -17.33
C LEU A 211 -14.77 25.43 -16.01
N ALA A 212 -16.06 25.75 -16.09
CA ALA A 212 -16.98 25.53 -14.98
C ALA A 212 -16.99 24.03 -14.68
N ASP A 213 -16.99 23.67 -13.38
CA ASP A 213 -17.54 22.35 -13.01
C ASP A 213 -18.88 22.29 -13.72
N GLN A 214 -19.05 21.33 -14.64
CA GLN A 214 -20.27 21.18 -15.43
C GLN A 214 -21.46 21.55 -14.54
N ARG A 215 -22.14 22.66 -14.85
CA ARG A 215 -23.59 22.60 -14.68
C ARG A 215 -23.97 21.41 -15.53
N ARG A 216 -24.55 20.39 -14.89
CA ARG A 216 -25.06 19.14 -15.44
C ARG A 216 -26.23 19.38 -16.39
N ASP A 217 -26.10 20.40 -17.22
CA ASP A 217 -27.03 20.86 -18.25
C ASP A 217 -26.30 20.75 -19.60
N SER A 218 -25.39 19.78 -19.76
CA SER A 218 -24.99 19.36 -21.09
C SER A 218 -26.14 18.52 -21.63
N GLU A 219 -26.61 18.82 -22.84
CA GLU A 219 -27.66 18.04 -23.53
C GLU A 219 -27.19 16.59 -23.84
N GLU A 220 -25.95 16.21 -23.45
CA GLU A 220 -25.31 14.92 -23.68
C GLU A 220 -25.21 14.03 -22.40
N ASP A 221 -25.46 14.57 -21.19
CA ASP A 221 -25.55 13.77 -19.96
C ASP A 221 -26.93 13.11 -19.85
N THR A 222 -27.14 12.02 -20.56
CA THR A 222 -28.33 11.19 -20.34
C THR A 222 -28.29 10.58 -18.94
N VAL A 223 -29.47 10.40 -18.31
CA VAL A 223 -29.57 9.70 -17.02
C VAL A 223 -28.89 8.32 -17.09
N GLU A 224 -28.99 7.65 -18.23
CA GLU A 224 -28.37 6.35 -18.49
C GLU A 224 -26.84 6.39 -18.49
N SER A 225 -26.20 7.37 -19.12
CA SER A 225 -24.72 7.45 -19.15
C SER A 225 -24.14 7.73 -17.77
N VAL A 226 -24.75 8.66 -17.03
CA VAL A 226 -24.32 8.98 -15.66
C VAL A 226 -24.62 7.82 -14.71
N GLN A 227 -25.72 7.09 -14.89
CA GLN A 227 -26.01 5.88 -14.11
C GLN A 227 -24.98 4.76 -14.40
N ALA A 228 -24.60 4.55 -15.66
CA ALA A 228 -23.60 3.56 -16.02
C ALA A 228 -22.22 3.89 -15.41
N GLU A 229 -21.79 5.14 -15.49
CA GLU A 229 -20.52 5.59 -14.88
C GLU A 229 -20.58 5.52 -13.34
N LEU A 230 -21.72 5.90 -12.73
CA LEU A 230 -21.93 5.80 -11.29
C LEU A 230 -21.86 4.35 -10.83
N GLU A 231 -22.46 3.43 -11.56
CA GLU A 231 -22.50 2.02 -11.16
C GLU A 231 -21.13 1.36 -11.32
N LEU A 232 -20.38 1.70 -12.36
CA LEU A 232 -19.00 1.25 -12.54
C LEU A 232 -18.10 1.76 -11.40
N ASN A 233 -18.23 3.04 -11.05
CA ASN A 233 -17.48 3.63 -9.93
C ASN A 233 -17.91 3.06 -8.57
N ARG A 234 -19.21 2.83 -8.35
CA ARG A 234 -19.72 2.18 -7.14
C ARG A 234 -19.21 0.76 -7.00
N GLN A 235 -19.14 0.02 -8.10
CA GLN A 235 -18.60 -1.33 -8.08
C GLN A 235 -17.11 -1.33 -7.72
N ALA A 236 -16.33 -0.40 -8.27
CA ALA A 236 -14.94 -0.22 -7.86
C ALA A 236 -14.79 0.19 -6.38
N VAL A 237 -15.67 1.05 -5.87
CA VAL A 237 -15.70 1.41 -4.43
C VAL A 237 -16.06 0.21 -3.57
N LEU A 238 -17.08 -0.58 -3.94
CA LEU A 238 -17.48 -1.78 -3.20
C LEU A 238 -16.36 -2.82 -3.14
N GLU A 239 -15.62 -3.02 -4.24
CA GLU A 239 -14.46 -3.90 -4.26
C GLU A 239 -13.34 -3.41 -3.33
N LEU A 240 -13.09 -2.10 -3.30
CA LEU A 240 -12.12 -1.50 -2.38
C LEU A 240 -12.57 -1.58 -0.92
N GLU A 241 -13.85 -1.36 -0.63
CA GLU A 241 -14.43 -1.50 0.71
C GLU A 241 -14.35 -2.95 1.19
N ALA A 242 -14.68 -3.93 0.34
CA ALA A 242 -14.53 -5.35 0.65
C ALA A 242 -13.06 -5.69 0.98
N ARG A 243 -12.12 -5.20 0.16
CA ARG A 243 -10.69 -5.40 0.40
C ARG A 243 -10.19 -4.70 1.66
N LEU A 244 -10.73 -3.53 2.00
CA LEU A 244 -10.43 -2.84 3.26
C LEU A 244 -10.87 -3.67 4.46
N VAL A 245 -12.08 -4.23 4.43
CA VAL A 245 -12.59 -5.10 5.50
C VAL A 245 -11.71 -6.35 5.65
N GLU A 246 -11.29 -6.98 4.55
CA GLU A 246 -10.37 -8.12 4.59
C GLU A 246 -9.02 -7.77 5.23
N VAL A 247 -8.44 -6.62 4.88
CA VAL A 247 -7.17 -6.15 5.46
C VAL A 247 -7.33 -5.85 6.96
N GLN A 248 -8.42 -5.16 7.35
CA GLN A 248 -8.70 -4.86 8.76
C GLN A 248 -8.92 -6.12 9.59
N ALA A 249 -9.59 -7.14 9.03
CA ALA A 249 -9.78 -8.43 9.70
C ALA A 249 -8.44 -9.15 9.90
N ALA A 250 -7.57 -9.14 8.89
CA ALA A 250 -6.23 -9.71 8.98
C ALA A 250 -5.34 -8.99 10.01
N GLU A 251 -5.39 -7.65 10.07
CA GLU A 251 -4.68 -6.86 11.09
C GLU A 251 -5.19 -7.16 12.50
N ALA A 252 -6.50 -7.28 12.68
CA ALA A 252 -7.09 -7.61 13.98
C ALA A 252 -6.71 -9.03 14.45
N GLU A 253 -6.70 -10.01 13.55
CA GLU A 253 -6.25 -11.38 13.84
C GLU A 253 -4.76 -11.42 14.20
N ALA A 254 -3.91 -10.72 13.44
CA ALA A 254 -2.48 -10.61 13.74
C ALA A 254 -2.22 -9.96 15.11
N GLN A 255 -2.98 -8.91 15.46
CA GLN A 255 -2.88 -8.27 16.77
C GLN A 255 -3.32 -9.20 17.90
N GLN A 256 -4.44 -9.92 17.75
CA GLN A 256 -4.89 -10.90 18.74
C GLN A 256 -3.86 -12.01 18.96
N GLU A 257 -3.21 -12.49 17.90
CA GLU A 257 -2.15 -13.49 18.02
C GLU A 257 -0.87 -12.95 18.66
N ALA A 258 -0.53 -11.67 18.42
CA ALA A 258 0.58 -11.01 19.09
C ALA A 258 0.31 -10.89 20.60
N ASP A 259 -0.90 -10.46 20.98
CA ASP A 259 -1.32 -10.33 22.37
C ASP A 259 -1.38 -11.70 23.08
N ALA A 260 -1.90 -12.74 22.41
CA ALA A 260 -1.93 -14.10 22.94
C ALA A 260 -0.52 -14.67 23.16
N ARG A 261 0.41 -14.42 22.23
CA ARG A 261 1.82 -14.81 22.38
C ARG A 261 2.51 -14.09 23.53
N ALA A 262 2.31 -12.77 23.65
CA ALA A 262 2.84 -11.99 24.76
C ALA A 262 2.31 -12.50 26.12
N ALA A 263 1.04 -12.88 26.20
CA ALA A 263 0.46 -13.48 27.40
C ALA A 263 1.07 -14.85 27.73
N GLN A 264 1.32 -15.70 26.73
CA GLN A 264 1.96 -17.01 26.92
C GLN A 264 3.42 -16.88 27.37
N GLU A 265 4.18 -15.94 26.80
CA GLU A 265 5.55 -15.65 27.23
C GLU A 265 5.60 -15.13 28.67
N ALA A 266 4.68 -14.23 29.04
CA ALA A 266 4.56 -13.77 30.42
C ALA A 266 4.23 -14.90 31.40
N ALA A 267 3.33 -15.82 31.02
CA ALA A 267 2.98 -16.99 31.82
C ALA A 267 4.17 -17.95 32.00
N LEU A 268 4.97 -18.17 30.95
CA LEU A 268 6.20 -18.97 31.02
C LEU A 268 7.21 -18.36 31.99
N VAL A 269 7.44 -17.05 31.92
CA VAL A 269 8.35 -16.35 32.84
C VAL A 269 7.89 -16.48 34.30
N GLU A 270 6.59 -16.40 34.58
CA GLU A 270 6.07 -16.62 35.94
C GLU A 270 6.20 -18.08 36.39
N MET A 271 5.98 -19.05 35.50
CA MET A 271 6.23 -20.46 35.80
C MET A 271 7.71 -20.73 36.12
N ASP A 272 8.64 -20.16 35.35
CA ASP A 272 10.08 -20.31 35.59
C ASP A 272 10.49 -19.72 36.95
N LYS A 273 9.92 -18.57 37.33
CA LYS A 273 10.11 -18.01 38.69
C LYS A 273 9.57 -18.94 39.77
N ALA A 274 8.40 -19.55 39.58
CA ALA A 274 7.81 -20.48 40.53
C ALA A 274 8.66 -21.76 40.68
N VAL A 275 9.18 -22.30 39.57
CA VAL A 275 10.10 -23.45 39.57
C VAL A 275 11.41 -23.11 40.31
N ALA A 276 11.98 -21.93 40.07
CA ALA A 276 13.17 -21.47 40.79
C ALA A 276 12.93 -21.36 42.32
N ALA A 277 11.76 -20.83 42.72
CA ALA A 277 11.38 -20.73 44.12
C ALA A 277 11.20 -22.11 44.79
N LEU A 278 10.51 -23.04 44.12
CA LEU A 278 10.32 -24.42 44.60
C LEU A 278 11.65 -25.17 44.71
N ASN A 279 12.56 -24.99 43.75
CA ASN A 279 13.90 -25.58 43.80
C ASN A 279 14.70 -25.05 45.00
N LYS A 280 14.59 -23.76 45.32
CA LYS A 280 15.21 -23.16 46.51
C LYS A 280 14.65 -23.75 47.81
N GLN A 281 13.33 -23.91 47.92
CA GLN A 281 12.69 -24.57 49.07
C GLN A 281 13.12 -26.03 49.21
N ARG A 282 13.20 -26.77 48.09
CA ARG A 282 13.65 -28.17 48.07
C ARG A 282 15.11 -28.29 48.55
N ALA A 283 15.97 -27.34 48.17
CA ALA A 283 17.35 -27.29 48.65
C ALA A 283 17.42 -27.02 50.16
N GLN A 284 16.61 -26.09 50.68
CA GLN A 284 16.53 -25.81 52.13
C GLN A 284 16.01 -27.01 52.94
N LEU A 285 14.96 -27.70 52.47
CA LEU A 285 14.45 -28.90 53.14
C LEU A 285 15.49 -30.03 53.16
N ARG A 286 16.24 -30.21 52.06
CA ARG A 286 17.34 -31.17 52.01
C ARG A 286 18.45 -30.83 53.01
N SER A 287 18.84 -29.56 53.13
CA SER A 287 19.84 -29.16 54.12
C SER A 287 19.36 -29.37 55.56
N GLN A 288 18.09 -29.07 55.85
CA GLN A 288 17.49 -29.29 57.18
C GLN A 288 17.45 -30.78 57.57
N LEU A 289 17.07 -31.65 56.64
CA LEU A 289 17.06 -33.11 56.85
C LEU A 289 18.47 -33.67 57.01
N ALA A 290 19.48 -33.09 56.34
CA ALA A 290 20.87 -33.48 56.51
C ALA A 290 21.47 -33.04 57.86
N SER A 291 21.03 -31.90 58.40
CA SER A 291 21.43 -31.41 59.73
C SER A 291 20.69 -32.06 60.90
N ALA A 292 19.62 -32.82 60.64
CA ALA A 292 18.81 -33.52 61.65
C ALA A 292 19.21 -35.00 61.85
N ARG A 293 20.29 -35.45 61.20
CA ARG A 293 20.96 -36.73 61.42
C ARG A 293 22.28 -36.50 62.14
#